data_AF-A0A3B0MI41-F1
#
_entry.id   AF-A0A3B0MI41-F1
#
_cell.length_a   1.000
_cell.length_b   1.000
_cell.length_c   1.000
_cell.angle_alpha   90.00
_cell.angle_beta   90.00
_cell.angle_gamma   90.00
#
_symmetry.space_group_name_H-M   'P 1'
#
loop_
_entity.id
_entity.type
_entity.pdbx_description
1 polymer ?
#
loop_
_entity_poly.entity_id
_entity_poly.type
_entity_poly.pdbx_seq_one_letter_code
_entity_poly.pdbx_strand_id
1 'polypeptide(L)'
;MCFNRLLTNLRYAANMYTRNSPLSPEVWLHDLFACKAVQQGAVIRRKARDIERFAGMDLFMREIHRRGFQVAENSGQIVIFCNRAPIRWLTPGVGPISSKEIGQKSLQDFG
;
A
#
# COMPACT_ATOMS: atom_id res chain seq x y z
N MET A 1 -4.94 -9.37 10.70
CA MET A 1 -4.72 -8.55 11.92
C MET A 1 -3.23 -8.49 12.17
N CYS A 2 -2.58 -7.33 12.04
CA CYS A 2 -1.28 -7.10 12.65
C CYS A 2 -1.52 -6.14 13.82
N PHE A 3 -2.04 -6.70 14.91
CA PHE A 3 -2.18 -6.00 16.17
C PHE A 3 -1.72 -6.95 17.29
N ASN A 4 -0.50 -6.70 17.77
CA ASN A 4 0.10 -7.00 19.08
C ASN A 4 1.62 -6.92 18.89
N ARG A 5 2.32 -5.82 19.20
CA ARG A 5 2.47 -5.05 20.45
C ARG A 5 3.11 -5.91 21.56
N LEU A 6 4.42 -5.74 21.76
CA LEU A 6 5.10 -5.58 23.07
C LEU A 6 6.64 -5.52 22.89
N LEU A 7 7.22 -4.43 23.42
CA LEU A 7 8.54 -4.33 24.05
C LEU A 7 9.81 -4.56 23.20
N THR A 8 10.26 -3.53 22.48
CA THR A 8 11.73 -3.36 22.28
C THR A 8 12.22 -1.94 21.99
N ASN A 9 11.40 -0.90 22.14
CA ASN A 9 11.89 0.49 22.00
C ASN A 9 11.20 1.44 22.98
N LEU A 10 11.45 1.24 24.28
CA LEU A 10 11.11 2.17 25.37
C LEU A 10 11.81 3.55 25.27
N ARG A 11 12.34 3.95 24.11
CA ARG A 11 12.95 5.27 23.86
C ARG A 11 12.07 6.24 23.07
N TYR A 12 10.90 5.83 22.57
CA TYR A 12 10.05 6.68 21.72
C TYR A 12 8.58 6.81 22.18
N ALA A 13 8.28 6.44 23.43
CA ALA A 13 6.91 6.43 23.97
C ALA A 13 6.47 7.78 24.60
N ALA A 14 6.87 8.90 24.01
CA ALA A 14 6.38 10.23 24.39
C ALA A 14 6.23 11.11 23.14
N ASN A 15 5.17 10.90 22.34
CA ASN A 15 4.52 11.91 21.47
C ASN A 15 3.63 11.33 20.36
N MET A 16 2.59 10.54 20.66
CA MET A 16 1.65 10.17 19.57
C MET A 16 0.17 10.08 19.98
N TYR A 17 -0.32 11.19 20.54
CA TYR A 17 -1.73 11.53 20.44
C TYR A 17 -1.90 13.02 20.12
N THR A 18 -1.76 13.42 18.86
CA THR A 18 -2.22 14.73 18.37
C THR A 18 -2.58 14.66 16.88
N ARG A 19 -3.57 15.46 16.49
CA ARG A 19 -4.33 15.41 15.22
C ARG A 19 -3.53 15.72 13.94
N ASN A 20 -2.21 15.87 14.02
CA ASN A 20 -1.24 15.93 12.92
C ASN A 20 -0.03 15.09 13.36
N SER A 21 0.34 14.04 12.62
CA SER A 21 1.39 13.12 13.05
C SER A 21 2.77 13.81 12.99
N PRO A 22 3.59 13.76 14.06
CA PRO A 22 4.87 14.46 14.18
C PRO A 22 6.06 13.77 13.49
N LEU A 23 5.81 12.76 12.64
CA LEU A 23 6.88 12.04 11.95
C LEU A 23 7.06 12.64 10.56
N SER A 24 8.31 12.93 10.19
CA SER A 24 8.61 13.26 8.80
C SER A 24 8.30 12.06 7.89
N PRO A 25 8.02 12.28 6.60
CA PRO A 25 7.85 11.23 5.60
C PRO A 25 8.91 10.13 5.65
N GLU A 26 10.16 10.53 5.83
CA GLU A 26 11.33 9.65 5.86
C GLU A 26 11.32 8.74 7.09
N VAL A 27 10.98 9.28 8.26
CA VAL A 27 10.88 8.49 9.51
C VAL A 27 9.74 7.49 9.40
N TRP A 28 8.59 7.91 8.87
CA TRP A 28 7.45 7.02 8.69
C TRP A 28 7.77 5.87 7.73
N LEU A 29 8.40 6.17 6.59
CA LEU A 29 8.82 5.15 5.62
C LEU A 29 9.89 4.24 6.21
N HIS A 30 10.85 4.78 6.94
CA HIS A 30 11.86 3.99 7.66
C HIS A 30 11.20 2.97 8.57
N ASP A 31 10.26 3.39 9.41
CA ASP A 31 9.57 2.50 10.35
C ASP A 31 8.72 1.42 9.64
N LEU A 32 8.05 1.80 8.54
CA LEU A 32 7.31 0.84 7.71
C LEU A 32 8.24 -0.26 7.19
N PHE A 33 9.41 0.13 6.65
CA PHE A 33 10.32 -0.81 5.99
C PHE A 33 11.33 -1.48 6.92
N ALA A 34 11.50 -1.01 8.15
CA ALA A 34 12.35 -1.63 9.17
C ALA A 34 11.65 -2.76 9.94
N CYS A 35 10.32 -2.92 9.78
CA CYS A 35 9.56 -3.88 10.57
C CYS A 35 9.88 -5.35 10.22
N LYS A 36 9.66 -6.25 11.19
CA LYS A 36 9.93 -7.68 11.07
C LYS A 36 9.23 -8.35 9.87
N ALA A 37 8.02 -7.91 9.52
CA ALA A 37 7.29 -8.44 8.38
C ALA A 37 8.04 -8.21 7.05
N VAL A 38 8.67 -7.04 6.88
CA VAL A 38 9.52 -6.77 5.71
C VAL A 38 10.74 -7.67 5.70
N GLN A 39 11.41 -7.81 6.84
CA GLN A 39 12.61 -8.66 6.98
C GLN A 39 12.32 -10.13 6.68
N GLN A 40 11.10 -10.60 6.97
CA GLN A 40 10.66 -11.98 6.73
C GLN A 40 10.08 -12.20 5.33
N GLY A 41 10.03 -11.18 4.47
CA GLY A 41 9.41 -11.29 3.16
C GLY A 41 7.89 -11.44 3.17
N ALA A 42 7.23 -11.03 4.26
CA ALA A 42 5.79 -11.20 4.45
C ALA A 42 4.97 -10.12 3.71
N VAL A 43 3.66 -10.11 3.95
CA VAL A 43 2.72 -9.16 3.35
C VAL A 43 2.30 -8.11 4.38
N ILE A 44 2.33 -6.83 4.00
CA ILE A 44 1.88 -5.70 4.83
C ILE A 44 0.62 -5.10 4.23
N ARG A 45 -0.33 -4.68 5.07
CA ARG A 45 -1.53 -3.95 4.65
C ARG A 45 -1.58 -2.56 5.29
N ARG A 46 -1.84 -1.52 4.49
CA ARG A 46 -2.01 -0.12 4.91
C ARG A 46 -3.18 0.54 4.19
N LYS A 47 -3.74 1.60 4.76
CA LYS A 47 -4.74 2.42 4.04
C LYS A 47 -3.99 3.36 3.10
N ALA A 48 -4.45 3.49 1.85
CA ALA A 48 -3.86 4.40 0.87
C ALA A 48 -3.80 5.84 1.40
N ARG A 49 -4.88 6.32 2.02
CA ARG A 49 -4.95 7.65 2.65
C ARG A 49 -3.89 7.88 3.74
N ASP A 50 -3.47 6.84 4.45
CA ASP A 50 -2.49 6.98 5.53
C ASP A 50 -1.08 7.08 4.92
N ILE A 51 -0.80 6.31 3.86
CA ILE A 51 0.45 6.43 3.08
C ILE A 51 0.54 7.83 2.48
N GLU A 52 -0.52 8.27 1.81
CA GLU A 52 -0.57 9.60 1.20
C GLU A 52 -0.37 10.71 2.23
N ARG A 53 -1.06 10.61 3.37
CA ARG A 53 -0.98 11.62 4.44
C ARG A 53 0.40 11.69 5.10
N PHE A 54 1.07 10.57 5.32
CA PHE A 54 2.30 10.54 6.12
C PHE A 54 3.58 10.56 5.31
N ALA A 55 3.58 10.00 4.11
CA ALA A 55 4.77 9.87 3.28
C ALA A 55 4.60 10.46 1.87
N GLY A 56 3.36 10.56 1.38
CA GLY A 56 3.08 10.80 -0.03
C GLY A 56 3.31 9.54 -0.88
N MET A 57 2.44 9.34 -1.88
CA MET A 57 2.50 8.15 -2.75
C MET A 57 3.83 8.07 -3.52
N ASP A 58 4.38 9.19 -3.99
CA ASP A 58 5.59 9.20 -4.82
C ASP A 58 6.83 8.68 -4.08
N LEU A 59 7.04 9.12 -2.84
CA LEU A 59 8.15 8.67 -2.01
C LEU A 59 7.98 7.20 -1.62
N PHE A 60 6.75 6.80 -1.30
CA PHE A 60 6.41 5.41 -1.05
C PHE A 60 6.72 4.51 -2.25
N MET A 61 6.25 4.86 -3.46
CA MET A 61 6.48 4.08 -4.67
C MET A 61 7.95 3.99 -5.05
N ARG A 62 8.73 5.07 -4.81
CA ARG A 62 10.18 5.04 -4.98
C ARG A 62 10.85 3.97 -4.12
N GLU A 63 10.44 3.86 -2.86
CA GLU A 63 10.94 2.82 -1.96
C GLU A 63 10.50 1.41 -2.37
N ILE A 64 9.25 1.25 -2.83
CA ILE A 64 8.74 -0.02 -3.38
C ILE A 64 9.62 -0.48 -4.55
N HIS A 65 9.85 0.40 -5.53
CA HIS A 65 10.69 0.11 -6.69
C HIS A 65 12.14 -0.18 -6.29
N ARG A 66 12.74 0.63 -5.41
CA ARG A 66 14.12 0.45 -4.93
C ARG A 66 14.33 -0.90 -4.26
N ARG A 67 13.30 -1.42 -3.56
CA ARG A 67 13.36 -2.72 -2.87
C ARG A 67 13.02 -3.89 -3.78
N GLY A 68 12.40 -3.63 -4.94
CA GLY A 68 11.89 -4.65 -5.85
C GLY A 68 10.64 -5.34 -5.31
N PHE A 69 9.86 -4.63 -4.49
CA PHE A 69 8.60 -5.14 -3.97
C PHE A 69 7.48 -4.93 -4.97
N GLN A 70 6.43 -5.72 -4.82
CA GLN A 70 5.19 -5.53 -5.56
C GLN A 70 4.11 -4.99 -4.62
N VAL A 71 3.19 -4.20 -5.16
CA VAL A 71 2.11 -3.58 -4.41
C VAL A 71 0.81 -3.68 -5.19
N ALA A 72 -0.28 -3.95 -4.48
CA ALA A 72 -1.63 -3.94 -5.04
C ALA A 72 -2.50 -2.97 -4.24
N GLU A 73 -3.33 -2.20 -4.94
CA GLU A 73 -4.40 -1.42 -4.33
C GLU A 73 -5.74 -2.14 -4.52
N ASN A 74 -6.55 -2.18 -3.45
CA ASN A 74 -7.94 -2.63 -3.52
C ASN A 74 -8.79 -1.85 -2.51
N SER A 75 -9.83 -1.16 -2.97
CA SER A 75 -10.77 -0.39 -2.13
C SER A 75 -10.05 0.54 -1.13
N GLY A 76 -9.05 1.29 -1.62
CA GLY A 76 -8.24 2.22 -0.80
C GLY A 76 -7.35 1.53 0.25
N GLN A 77 -7.14 0.22 0.13
CA GLN A 77 -6.14 -0.53 0.87
C GLN A 77 -4.94 -0.83 -0.03
N ILE A 78 -3.75 -0.60 0.48
CA ILE A 78 -2.48 -0.94 -0.14
C ILE A 78 -1.97 -2.23 0.51
N VAL A 79 -1.73 -3.24 -0.32
CA VAL A 79 -1.16 -4.54 0.04
C VAL A 79 0.24 -4.63 -0.54
N ILE A 80 1.24 -4.71 0.32
CA ILE A 80 2.66 -4.68 -0.02
C ILE A 80 3.23 -6.08 0.13
N PHE A 81 3.70 -6.66 -0.97
CA PHE A 81 4.40 -7.94 -0.99
C PHE A 81 5.88 -7.67 -0.79
N CYS A 82 6.40 -7.92 0.42
CA CYS A 82 7.76 -7.52 0.81
C CYS A 82 8.84 -8.52 0.34
N ASN A 83 8.65 -9.11 -0.83
CA ASN A 83 9.56 -10.05 -1.46
C ASN A 83 9.52 -9.87 -2.99
N ARG A 84 10.28 -10.69 -3.72
CA ARG A 84 10.39 -10.63 -5.19
C ARG A 84 9.66 -11.77 -5.91
N ALA A 85 8.87 -12.56 -5.19
CA ALA A 85 8.11 -13.65 -5.80
C ALA A 85 6.94 -13.08 -6.61
N PRO A 86 6.63 -13.64 -7.79
CA PRO A 86 5.56 -13.14 -8.64
C PRO A 86 4.18 -13.34 -7.98
N ILE A 87 3.29 -12.36 -8.16
CA ILE A 87 1.91 -12.45 -7.70
C ILE A 87 1.12 -13.38 -8.65
N ARG A 88 0.52 -14.44 -8.09
CA ARG A 88 -0.42 -15.32 -8.80
C ARG A 88 -1.83 -15.15 -8.25
N TRP A 89 -2.76 -14.75 -9.11
CA TRP A 89 -4.18 -14.75 -8.77
C TRP A 89 -4.71 -16.18 -8.73
N LEU A 90 -5.33 -16.58 -7.62
CA LEU A 90 -5.90 -17.92 -7.43
C LEU A 90 -7.35 -18.02 -7.89
N THR A 91 -8.01 -16.88 -8.07
CA THR A 91 -9.36 -16.78 -8.59
C THR A 91 -9.32 -16.30 -10.04
N PRO A 92 -10.27 -16.72 -10.89
CA PRO A 92 -10.45 -16.12 -12.20
C PRO A 92 -10.60 -14.60 -12.03
N GLY A 93 -9.77 -13.83 -12.73
CA GLY A 93 -9.93 -12.38 -12.74
C GLY A 93 -11.20 -12.02 -13.52
N VAL A 94 -11.96 -11.04 -13.04
CA VAL A 94 -12.72 -10.20 -13.97
C VAL A 94 -11.63 -9.39 -14.67
N GLY A 95 -11.26 -9.81 -15.89
CA GLY A 95 -10.38 -9.01 -16.72
C GLY A 95 -10.94 -7.59 -16.83
N PRO A 96 -10.11 -6.57 -17.08
CA PRO A 96 -10.64 -5.26 -17.42
C PRO A 96 -11.70 -5.45 -18.51
N ILE A 97 -12.90 -4.88 -18.30
CA ILE A 97 -13.98 -4.84 -19.29
C ILE A 97 -13.30 -4.45 -20.60
N SER A 98 -13.29 -5.38 -21.57
CA SER A 98 -12.66 -5.12 -22.85
C SER A 98 -13.34 -3.88 -23.42
N SER A 99 -12.57 -2.94 -23.98
CA SER A 99 -13.13 -1.77 -24.68
C SER A 99 -14.11 -2.17 -25.80
N LYS A 100 -14.15 -3.44 -26.19
CA LYS A 100 -15.14 -4.03 -27.11
C LYS A 100 -16.55 -4.21 -26.50
N GLU A 101 -16.70 -4.25 -25.18
CA GLU A 101 -18.02 -4.33 -24.50
C GLU A 101 -18.64 -2.96 -24.25
N ILE A 102 -17.86 -1.89 -24.32
CA ILE A 102 -18.36 -0.53 -24.51
C ILE A 102 -18.74 -0.45 -25.99
N GLY A 103 -19.90 -1.01 -26.34
CA GLY A 103 -20.46 -0.88 -27.69
C GLY A 103 -20.37 0.58 -28.12
N GLN A 104 -19.92 0.83 -29.35
CA GLN A 104 -20.11 2.12 -30.00
C GLN A 104 -21.63 2.38 -30.03
N LYS A 105 -22.18 2.99 -28.98
CA LYS A 105 -23.42 3.72 -29.12
C LYS A 105 -23.07 4.88 -30.02
N SER A 106 -23.51 4.76 -31.27
CA SER A 106 -23.37 5.86 -32.21
C SER A 106 -24.20 7.02 -31.66
N LEU A 107 -23.77 8.26 -31.94
CA LEU A 107 -24.55 9.46 -31.57
C LEU A 107 -25.98 9.44 -32.15
N GLN A 108 -26.25 8.53 -33.10
CA GLN A 108 -27.53 8.33 -33.76
C GLN A 108 -28.50 7.48 -32.92
N ASP A 109 -28.03 6.82 -31.87
CA ASP A 109 -28.85 5.99 -30.96
C ASP A 109 -29.54 6.80 -29.85
N PHE A 110 -29.38 8.14 -29.86
CA PHE A 110 -30.03 9.07 -28.92
C PHE A 110 -31.19 9.87 -29.58
N GLY A 111 -31.76 9.34 -30.66
CA GLY A 111 -32.97 9.88 -31.29
C GLY A 111 -34.18 9.83 -30.37
#